data_AF-L1Q2X0-F1
#
_entry.id   AF-L1Q2X0-F1
#
_cell.length_a   1.000
_cell.length_b   1.000
_cell.length_c   1.000
_cell.angle_alpha   90.00
_cell.angle_beta   90.00
_cell.angle_gamma   90.00
#
_symmetry.space_group_name_H-M   'P 1'
#
loop_
_entity.id
_entity.type
_entity.pdbx_description
1 polymer ?
#
loop_
_entity_poly.entity_id
_entity_poly.type
_entity_poly.pdbx_seq_one_letter_code
_entity_poly.pdbx_strand_id
1 'polypeptide(L)'
;MFFTQIYLLSQIDQTKIPKRLMLAIPLLGIGYLISLIDYSVVWRYFSWSNQTLAMIVLWAGSVYLAKYAKINKPVSSLIAAVPATFMSAVSCTYILYAQEGFKLPTTIAYPVGIIFAAVCLCLFLFRTFIPALKAKAN
;
A
#
# COMPACT_ATOMS: atom_id res chain seq x y z
N MET A 1 -16.49 -22.64 9.40
CA MET A 1 -17.66 -22.04 8.71
C MET A 1 -17.25 -21.18 7.51
N PHE A 2 -16.22 -20.33 7.62
CA PHE A 2 -15.70 -19.55 6.46
C PHE A 2 -15.00 -20.39 5.38
N PHE A 3 -14.28 -21.44 5.77
CA PHE A 3 -13.54 -22.30 4.82
C PHE A 3 -14.45 -23.20 3.97
N THR A 4 -15.61 -23.61 4.49
CA THR A 4 -16.61 -24.42 3.76
C THR A 4 -17.33 -23.63 2.67
N GLN A 5 -17.47 -22.32 2.84
CA GLN A 5 -18.14 -21.44 1.89
C GLN A 5 -17.29 -21.14 0.65
N ILE A 6 -15.96 -21.18 0.79
CA ILE A 6 -14.99 -21.07 -0.32
C ILE A 6 -14.94 -22.38 -1.14
N TYR A 7 -15.07 -23.53 -0.49
CA TYR A 7 -15.07 -24.83 -1.17
C TYR A 7 -16.31 -25.02 -2.07
N LEU A 8 -17.46 -24.48 -1.65
CA LEU A 8 -18.71 -24.44 -2.44
C LEU A 8 -18.60 -23.61 -3.72
N LEU A 9 -17.78 -22.54 -3.72
CA LEU A 9 -17.48 -21.75 -4.93
C LEU A 9 -16.65 -22.53 -5.96
N SER A 10 -15.80 -23.48 -5.51
CA SER A 10 -14.97 -24.29 -6.40
C SER A 10 -15.72 -25.46 -7.05
N GLN A 11 -16.92 -25.79 -6.56
CA GLN A 11 -17.82 -26.83 -7.12
C GLN A 11 -18.83 -26.24 -8.12
N ILE A 12 -18.77 -24.93 -8.38
CA ILE A 12 -19.54 -24.33 -9.47
C ILE A 12 -18.89 -24.76 -10.78
N ASP A 13 -19.58 -25.65 -11.48
CA ASP A 13 -19.27 -26.10 -12.83
C ASP A 13 -18.98 -24.88 -13.75
N GLN A 14 -17.68 -24.62 -13.99
CA GLN A 14 -17.17 -23.47 -14.74
C GLN A 14 -17.23 -23.68 -16.27
N THR A 15 -17.91 -24.73 -16.73
CA THR A 15 -18.07 -25.05 -18.16
C THR A 15 -19.10 -24.18 -18.88
N LYS A 16 -19.99 -23.46 -18.18
CA LYS A 16 -21.08 -22.69 -18.81
C LYS A 16 -20.77 -21.18 -18.87
N ILE A 17 -20.44 -20.73 -20.09
CA ILE A 17 -20.26 -19.31 -20.54
C ILE A 17 -21.20 -18.27 -19.87
N PRO A 18 -22.52 -18.51 -19.68
CA PRO A 18 -23.43 -17.48 -19.13
C PRO A 18 -23.08 -16.99 -17.71
N LYS A 19 -22.52 -17.84 -16.84
CA LYS A 19 -22.14 -17.40 -15.48
C LYS A 19 -20.91 -16.48 -15.49
N ARG A 20 -20.00 -16.66 -16.46
CA ARG A 20 -18.87 -15.75 -16.69
C ARG A 20 -19.36 -14.43 -17.25
N LEU A 21 -20.36 -14.45 -18.14
CA LEU A 21 -20.97 -13.23 -18.69
C LEU A 21 -21.67 -12.39 -17.61
N MET A 22 -22.37 -13.01 -16.66
CA MET A 22 -23.02 -12.30 -15.55
C MET A 22 -22.05 -11.52 -14.64
N LEU A 23 -20.79 -11.98 -14.53
CA LEU A 23 -19.73 -11.27 -13.79
C LEU A 23 -18.96 -10.30 -14.70
N ALA A 24 -18.74 -10.68 -15.96
CA ALA A 24 -18.02 -9.88 -16.94
C ALA A 24 -18.82 -8.64 -17.36
N ILE A 25 -20.14 -8.73 -17.54
CA ILE A 25 -20.99 -7.61 -17.96
C ILE A 25 -20.94 -6.44 -16.96
N PRO A 26 -21.13 -6.61 -15.64
CA PRO A 26 -21.01 -5.50 -14.70
C PRO A 26 -19.57 -4.98 -14.61
N LEU A 27 -18.55 -5.85 -14.68
CA LEU A 27 -17.15 -5.43 -14.66
C LEU A 27 -16.76 -4.64 -15.93
N LEU A 28 -17.23 -5.09 -17.11
CA LEU A 28 -17.04 -4.43 -18.40
C LEU A 28 -17.88 -3.15 -18.49
N GLY A 29 -19.07 -3.12 -17.91
CA GLY A 29 -19.91 -1.93 -17.82
C GLY A 29 -19.24 -0.84 -16.99
N ILE A 30 -18.69 -1.20 -15.82
CA ILE A 30 -17.89 -0.27 -15.01
C ILE A 30 -16.62 0.15 -15.77
N GLY A 31 -15.93 -0.79 -16.42
CA GLY A 31 -14.77 -0.50 -17.26
C GLY A 31 -15.10 0.46 -18.41
N TYR A 32 -16.25 0.31 -19.05
CA TYR A 32 -16.74 1.19 -20.11
C TYR A 32 -17.05 2.59 -19.59
N LEU A 33 -17.70 2.70 -18.42
CA LEU A 33 -17.93 3.99 -17.76
C LEU A 33 -16.62 4.69 -17.39
N ILE A 34 -15.61 3.93 -16.96
CA ILE A 34 -14.27 4.46 -16.69
C ILE A 34 -13.55 4.88 -17.98
N SER A 35 -13.79 4.20 -19.11
CA SER A 35 -13.25 4.61 -20.42
C SER A 35 -13.82 5.93 -20.95
N LEU A 36 -14.91 6.44 -20.38
CA LEU A 36 -15.41 7.80 -20.68
C LEU A 36 -14.60 8.89 -19.95
N ILE A 37 -13.84 8.51 -18.91
CA ILE A 37 -12.91 9.39 -18.21
C ILE A 37 -11.61 9.43 -19.00
N ASP A 38 -10.91 10.58 -18.96
CA ASP A 38 -9.59 10.70 -19.57
C ASP A 38 -8.66 9.60 -19.05
N TYR A 39 -8.15 8.77 -19.97
CA TYR A 39 -7.28 7.66 -19.68
C TYR A 39 -6.05 8.08 -18.85
N SER A 40 -5.54 9.30 -19.08
CA SER A 40 -4.42 9.85 -18.33
C SER A 40 -4.73 10.03 -16.84
N VAL A 41 -5.97 10.39 -16.50
CA VAL A 41 -6.43 10.56 -15.12
C VAL A 41 -6.54 9.21 -14.43
N VAL A 42 -7.21 8.24 -15.07
CA VAL A 42 -7.36 6.87 -14.56
C VAL A 42 -5.99 6.25 -14.29
N TRP A 43 -5.07 6.37 -15.24
CA TRP A 43 -3.73 5.83 -15.10
C TRP A 43 -2.92 6.52 -13.99
N ARG A 44 -3.10 7.83 -13.77
CA ARG A 44 -2.47 8.56 -12.64
C ARG A 44 -2.95 8.03 -11.29
N TYR A 45 -4.26 7.80 -11.14
CA TYR A 45 -4.82 7.25 -9.90
C TYR A 45 -4.42 5.80 -9.67
N PHE A 46 -4.42 4.98 -10.71
CA PHE A 46 -3.94 3.60 -10.65
C PHE A 46 -2.46 3.55 -10.25
N SER A 47 -1.61 4.35 -10.90
CA SER A 47 -0.18 4.43 -10.60
C SER A 47 0.08 4.89 -9.17
N TRP A 48 -0.63 5.92 -8.70
CA TRP A 48 -0.51 6.38 -7.31
C TRP A 48 -0.98 5.31 -6.32
N SER A 49 -2.10 4.65 -6.58
CA SER A 49 -2.63 3.58 -5.72
C SER A 49 -1.64 2.40 -5.61
N ASN A 50 -0.90 2.10 -6.67
CA ASN A 50 0.16 1.08 -6.62
C ASN A 50 1.37 1.54 -5.77
N GLN A 51 1.72 2.82 -5.82
CA GLN A 51 2.78 3.37 -4.96
C GLN A 51 2.38 3.35 -3.47
N THR A 52 1.12 3.67 -3.15
CA THR A 52 0.62 3.60 -1.77
C THR A 52 0.52 2.16 -1.28
N LEU A 53 0.11 1.23 -2.14
CA LEU A 53 0.12 -0.20 -1.83
C LEU A 53 1.54 -0.69 -1.54
N ALA A 54 2.51 -0.34 -2.39
CA ALA A 54 3.91 -0.66 -2.18
C ALA A 54 4.45 -0.10 -0.86
N MET A 55 4.11 1.16 -0.53
CA MET A 55 4.44 1.79 0.75
C MET A 55 3.91 0.98 1.95
N ILE A 56 2.62 0.60 1.94
CA ILE A 56 2.00 -0.17 3.03
C ILE A 56 2.66 -1.55 3.17
N VAL A 57 2.91 -2.22 2.04
CA VAL A 57 3.57 -3.54 2.03
C VAL A 57 5.01 -3.44 2.57
N LEU A 58 5.76 -2.40 2.22
CA LEU A 58 7.10 -2.18 2.75
C LEU A 58 7.09 -1.93 4.27
N TRP A 59 6.13 -1.16 4.79
CA TRP A 59 5.96 -0.99 6.24
C TRP A 59 5.58 -2.30 6.94
N ALA A 60 4.66 -3.07 6.38
CA ALA A 60 4.28 -4.37 6.88
C ALA A 60 5.48 -5.34 6.89
N GLY A 61 6.24 -5.38 5.80
CA GLY A 61 7.46 -6.17 5.67
C GLY A 61 8.55 -5.74 6.65
N SER A 62 8.72 -4.43 6.86
CA SER A 62 9.67 -3.89 7.84
C SER A 62 9.33 -4.31 9.28
N VAL A 63 8.05 -4.25 9.67
CA VAL A 63 7.59 -4.74 10.98
C VAL A 63 7.74 -6.25 11.11
N TYR A 64 7.46 -7.00 10.05
CA TYR A 64 7.66 -8.45 10.01
C TYR A 64 9.13 -8.82 10.21
N LEU A 65 10.04 -8.18 9.48
CA LEU A 65 11.48 -8.39 9.62
C LEU A 65 11.97 -8.01 11.02
N ALA A 66 11.49 -6.90 11.58
CA ALA A 66 11.87 -6.48 12.94
C ALA A 66 11.47 -7.51 14.02
N LYS A 67 10.35 -8.21 13.84
CA LYS A 67 9.85 -9.21 14.80
C LYS A 67 10.44 -10.60 14.62
N TYR A 68 10.56 -11.05 13.37
CA TYR A 68 10.84 -12.46 13.05
C TYR A 68 12.22 -12.72 12.45
N ALA A 69 13.03 -11.70 12.15
CA ALA A 69 14.38 -11.92 11.67
C ALA A 69 15.23 -12.65 12.71
N LYS A 70 15.96 -13.69 12.29
CA LYS A 70 16.83 -14.48 13.17
C LYS A 70 18.20 -13.82 13.40
N ILE A 71 18.67 -12.96 12.48
CA ILE A 71 20.00 -12.33 12.51
C ILE A 71 19.83 -10.81 12.41
N ASN A 72 20.54 -10.04 13.25
CA ASN A 72 20.54 -8.57 13.23
C ASN A 72 19.13 -7.92 13.19
N LYS A 73 18.24 -8.40 14.06
CA LYS A 73 16.81 -8.06 14.19
C LYS A 73 16.42 -6.61 13.86
N PRO A 74 17.04 -5.56 14.44
CA PRO A 74 16.66 -4.20 14.11
C PRO A 74 17.21 -3.76 12.74
N VAL A 75 18.45 -4.11 12.40
CA VAL A 75 19.13 -3.65 11.18
C VAL A 75 18.50 -4.24 9.92
N SER A 76 18.10 -5.51 9.95
CA SER A 76 17.46 -6.16 8.80
C SER A 76 16.11 -5.53 8.44
N SER A 77 15.45 -4.85 9.38
CA SER A 77 14.19 -4.15 9.12
C SER A 77 14.36 -2.83 8.38
N LEU A 78 15.57 -2.22 8.43
CA LEU A 78 15.89 -0.96 7.76
C LEU A 78 15.91 -1.10 6.24
N ILE A 79 16.21 -2.29 5.72
CA ILE A 79 16.18 -2.55 4.26
C ILE A 79 14.80 -2.27 3.65
N ALA A 80 13.74 -2.47 4.43
CA ALA A 80 12.37 -2.16 4.04
C ALA A 80 11.91 -0.79 4.59
N ALA A 81 12.37 -0.39 5.79
CA ALA A 81 11.96 0.88 6.39
C ALA A 81 12.45 2.11 5.61
N VAL A 82 13.68 2.06 5.06
CA VAL A 82 14.26 3.16 4.26
C VAL A 82 13.44 3.44 3.00
N PRO A 83 13.20 2.46 2.10
CA PRO A 83 12.34 2.69 0.95
C PRO A 83 10.87 2.94 1.34
N ALA A 84 10.36 2.37 2.44
CA ALA A 84 9.02 2.68 2.94
C ALA A 84 8.86 4.16 3.32
N THR A 85 9.86 4.73 3.99
CA THR A 85 9.86 6.14 4.43
C THR A 85 9.88 7.08 3.22
N PHE A 86 10.73 6.81 2.23
CA PHE A 86 10.76 7.56 0.99
C PHE A 86 9.42 7.48 0.24
N MET A 87 8.87 6.26 0.07
CA MET A 87 7.56 6.07 -0.56
C MET A 87 6.42 6.75 0.21
N SER A 88 6.54 6.90 1.52
CA SER A 88 5.59 7.66 2.35
C SER A 88 5.63 9.15 2.03
N ALA A 89 6.83 9.73 1.88
CA ALA A 89 6.97 11.12 1.44
C ALA A 89 6.40 11.33 0.03
N VAL A 90 6.75 10.46 -0.91
CA VAL A 90 6.32 10.57 -2.33
C VAL A 90 4.80 10.47 -2.45
N SER A 91 4.19 9.46 -1.83
CA SER A 91 2.75 9.23 -1.93
C SER A 91 1.91 10.31 -1.23
N CYS A 92 2.34 10.80 -0.06
CA CYS A 92 1.67 11.91 0.63
C CYS A 92 1.86 13.24 -0.10
N THR A 93 3.06 13.54 -0.58
CA THR A 93 3.30 14.76 -1.36
C THR A 93 2.42 14.76 -2.61
N TYR A 94 2.33 13.63 -3.31
CA TYR A 94 1.54 13.52 -4.53
C TYR A 94 0.06 13.83 -4.28
N ILE A 95 -0.57 13.27 -3.24
CA ILE A 95 -2.01 13.53 -3.00
C ILE A 95 -2.29 14.99 -2.61
N LEU A 96 -1.33 15.64 -1.93
CA LEU A 96 -1.45 17.04 -1.52
C LEU A 96 -1.22 18.01 -2.68
N TYR A 97 -0.21 17.74 -3.51
CA TYR A 97 0.19 18.60 -4.62
C TYR A 97 -0.66 18.40 -5.89
N ALA A 98 -1.06 17.15 -6.19
CA ALA A 98 -1.69 16.82 -7.45
C ALA A 98 -2.90 17.71 -7.72
N GLN A 99 -3.02 18.18 -8.97
CA GLN A 99 -4.15 19.00 -9.40
C GLN A 99 -5.50 18.28 -9.25
N GLU A 100 -5.52 16.96 -9.14
CA GLU A 100 -6.74 16.19 -8.91
C GLU A 100 -6.98 15.88 -7.42
N GLY A 101 -5.97 16.11 -6.57
CA GLY A 101 -6.04 15.91 -5.13
C GLY A 101 -6.40 17.21 -4.41
N PHE A 102 -5.60 17.59 -3.42
CA PHE A 102 -5.87 18.79 -2.62
C PHE A 102 -5.41 20.11 -3.25
N LYS A 103 -4.74 20.07 -4.42
CA LYS A 103 -4.28 21.26 -5.17
C LYS A 103 -3.44 22.23 -4.32
N LEU A 104 -2.70 21.72 -3.32
CA LEU A 104 -1.91 22.57 -2.44
C LEU A 104 -0.60 23.00 -3.12
N PRO A 105 -0.09 24.20 -2.81
CA PRO A 105 1.18 24.66 -3.33
C PRO A 105 2.33 23.78 -2.83
N THR A 106 3.40 23.67 -3.63
CA THR A 106 4.60 22.86 -3.33
C THR A 106 5.30 23.28 -2.04
N THR A 107 5.19 24.55 -1.66
CA THR A 107 5.66 25.11 -0.39
C THR A 107 4.98 24.49 0.83
N ILE A 108 3.78 23.94 0.70
CA ILE A 108 3.06 23.23 1.78
C ILE A 108 3.16 21.72 1.58
N ALA A 109 3.00 21.23 0.34
CA ALA A 109 2.98 19.80 0.06
C ALA A 109 4.30 19.09 0.40
N TYR A 110 5.46 19.68 0.08
CA TYR A 110 6.75 19.03 0.36
C TYR A 110 7.06 18.95 1.86
N PRO A 111 6.93 20.02 2.67
CA PRO A 111 7.14 19.93 4.11
C PRO A 111 6.20 18.93 4.77
N VAL A 112 4.92 18.91 4.39
CA VAL A 112 3.95 17.96 4.97
C VAL A 112 4.30 16.52 4.62
N GLY A 113 4.72 16.25 3.37
CA GLY A 113 5.20 14.92 2.98
C GLY A 113 6.44 14.47 3.76
N ILE A 114 7.39 15.38 4.00
CA ILE A 114 8.58 15.10 4.82
C ILE A 114 8.20 14.84 6.28
N ILE A 115 7.32 15.65 6.86
CA ILE A 115 6.82 15.47 8.23
C ILE A 115 6.12 14.11 8.36
N PHE A 116 5.26 13.75 7.41
CA PHE A 116 4.58 12.47 7.42
C PHE A 116 5.56 11.29 7.39
N ALA A 117 6.55 11.34 6.49
CA ALA A 117 7.59 10.32 6.42
C ALA A 117 8.41 10.24 7.72
N ALA A 118 8.78 11.38 8.29
CA ALA A 118 9.50 11.46 9.56
C ALA A 118 8.67 10.85 10.70
N VAL A 119 7.37 11.15 10.78
CA VAL A 119 6.46 10.57 11.78
C VAL A 119 6.38 9.06 11.63
N CYS A 120 6.19 8.53 10.42
CA CYS A 120 6.16 7.10 10.17
C CYS A 120 7.47 6.41 10.59
N LEU A 121 8.61 7.00 10.24
CA LEU A 121 9.93 6.48 10.63
C LEU A 121 10.16 6.53 12.14
N CYS A 122 9.85 7.66 12.79
CA CYS A 122 9.95 7.80 14.24
C CYS A 122 9.09 6.75 14.94
N LEU A 123 7.80 6.65 14.58
CA LEU A 123 6.88 5.66 15.16
C LEU A 123 7.42 4.23 15.01
N PHE A 124 7.95 3.91 13.83
CA PHE A 124 8.58 2.62 13.60
C PHE A 124 9.78 2.40 14.54
N LEU A 125 10.76 3.31 14.55
CA LEU A 125 11.95 3.20 15.41
C LEU A 125 11.60 3.10 16.90
N PHE A 126 10.66 3.91 17.40
CA PHE A 126 10.21 3.84 18.79
C PHE A 126 9.57 2.48 19.11
N ARG A 127 8.75 1.92 18.21
CA ARG A 127 8.03 0.66 18.46
C ARG A 127 8.87 -0.59 18.21
N THR A 128 9.82 -0.58 17.28
CA THR A 128 10.56 -1.78 16.88
C THR A 128 12.02 -1.76 17.32
N PHE A 129 12.72 -0.63 17.21
CA PHE A 129 14.15 -0.54 17.55
C PHE A 129 14.42 -0.51 19.06
N ILE A 130 13.69 0.30 19.83
CA ILE A 130 13.91 0.42 21.29
C ILE A 130 13.69 -0.92 22.01
N PRO A 131 12.60 -1.67 21.77
CA PRO A 131 12.41 -2.97 22.41
C PRO A 131 13.45 -4.00 21.95
N ALA A 132 13.85 -3.97 20.67
CA ALA A 132 14.84 -4.90 20.12
C ALA A 132 16.25 -4.68 20.71
N LEU A 133 16.66 -3.44 20.95
CA LEU A 133 17.93 -3.13 21.61
C LEU A 133 17.91 -3.56 23.08
N LYS A 134 16.79 -3.30 23.79
CA LYS A 134 16.62 -3.71 25.18
C LYS A 134 16.67 -5.22 25.37
N ALA A 135 16.14 -5.98 24.40
CA ALA A 135 16.17 -7.45 24.40
C ALA A 135 17.54 -8.05 24.07
N LYS A 136 18.49 -7.29 23.49
CA LYS A 136 19.86 -7.73 23.22
C LYS A 136 20.82 -7.43 24.38
N ALA A 137 20.44 -6.52 25.27
CA ALA A 137 21.25 -6.06 26.40
C ALA A 137 21.00 -6.84 27.71
N ASN A 138 19.93 -7.64 27.76
CA ASN A 138 19.64 -8.64 28.80
C ASN A 138 20.06 -10.03 28.32
#